data_AF-A0A396H0W9-F1
#
_entry.id   AF-A0A396H0W9-F1
#
_cell.length_a   1.000
_cell.length_b   1.000
_cell.length_c   1.000
_cell.angle_alpha   90.00
_cell.angle_beta   90.00
_cell.angle_gamma   90.00
#
_symmetry.space_group_name_H-M   'P 1'
#
loop_
_entity.id
_entity.type
_entity.pdbx_description
1 polymer ?
#
loop_
_entity_poly.entity_id
_entity_poly.type
_entity_poly.pdbx_seq_one_letter_code
_entity_poly.pdbx_strand_id
1 'polypeptide(L)'
;MTFDVYGNAFGLLAAHPVTPLVSLHHLDLIEPIFPNMNRVQALQQLKEPIKLDPYGLMQQSICYVKNWVWTVSVSWGYAVQIFRGIFSARDIEMPARTFLNWYRRVDYNGFPFNTRPFSRNACQKPFVFHLFNTTYDVAANEIVTRYVRVQPNPNCKWKMEDPTQIHMVEVYKKPDPYLWDKVTIFINKKPVATMLPMKE
;
A
#
# COMPACT_ATOMS: atom_id res chain seq x y z
N MET A 1 5.74 13.46 -2.00
CA MET A 1 5.77 13.68 -3.46
C MET A 1 4.35 14.00 -3.94
N THR A 2 4.14 14.98 -4.83
CA THR A 2 2.82 15.32 -5.39
C THR A 2 2.64 14.64 -6.75
N PHE A 3 1.48 14.00 -6.99
CA PHE A 3 1.21 13.26 -8.22
C PHE A 3 -0.13 13.69 -8.85
N ASP A 4 -0.10 14.06 -10.13
CA ASP A 4 -1.29 14.47 -10.89
C ASP A 4 -1.79 13.29 -11.75
N VAL A 5 -2.73 12.54 -11.21
CA VAL A 5 -3.28 11.32 -11.83
C VAL A 5 -4.80 11.37 -11.92
N TYR A 6 -5.37 10.70 -12.93
CA TYR A 6 -6.80 10.59 -13.16
C TYR A 6 -7.29 9.14 -13.00
N GLY A 7 -8.56 8.98 -12.58
CA GLY A 7 -9.20 7.67 -12.48
C GLY A 7 -8.72 6.87 -11.26
N ASN A 8 -8.44 5.59 -11.45
CA ASN A 8 -8.19 4.67 -10.33
C ASN A 8 -6.77 4.78 -9.75
N ALA A 9 -6.60 5.50 -8.64
CA ALA A 9 -5.32 5.68 -7.96
C ALA A 9 -4.77 4.44 -7.23
N PHE A 10 -5.50 3.31 -7.19
CA PHE A 10 -5.15 2.13 -6.37
C PHE A 10 -3.71 1.65 -6.57
N GLY A 11 -3.25 1.51 -7.82
CA GLY A 11 -1.91 1.01 -8.13
C GLY A 11 -0.77 1.94 -7.71
N LEU A 12 -1.05 3.22 -7.44
CA LEU A 12 -0.12 4.19 -6.86
C LEU A 12 -0.12 4.11 -5.33
N LEU A 13 -1.29 4.01 -4.71
CA LEU A 13 -1.45 3.99 -3.25
C LEU A 13 -1.15 2.61 -2.61
N ALA A 14 -1.25 1.54 -3.39
CA ALA A 14 -0.93 0.17 -2.96
C ALA A 14 0.56 -0.20 -3.12
N ALA A 15 1.33 0.61 -3.87
CA ALA A 15 2.75 0.43 -4.12
C ALA A 15 3.58 1.41 -3.28
N HIS A 16 4.83 1.08 -2.95
CA HIS A 16 5.65 1.83 -2.01
C HIS A 16 5.84 3.29 -2.44
N PRO A 17 5.29 4.27 -1.68
CA PRO A 17 5.67 5.65 -1.88
C PRO A 17 7.05 5.83 -1.22
N VAL A 18 8.08 6.17 -2.00
CA VAL A 18 9.47 6.39 -1.53
C VAL A 18 9.56 7.51 -0.46
N THR A 19 8.50 8.31 -0.33
CA THR A 19 8.27 9.27 0.75
C THR A 19 6.89 9.03 1.35
N PRO A 20 6.63 9.33 2.64
CA PRO A 20 5.30 9.19 3.21
C PRO A 20 4.22 9.95 2.43
N LEU A 21 2.96 9.56 2.63
CA LEU A 21 1.82 10.27 2.07
C LEU A 21 1.60 11.62 2.76
N VAL A 22 2.22 12.68 2.24
CA VAL A 22 2.07 14.05 2.76
C VAL A 22 0.76 14.70 2.32
N SER A 23 0.32 14.49 1.08
CA SER A 23 -0.85 15.15 0.51
C SER A 23 -1.50 14.33 -0.60
N LEU A 24 -2.83 14.33 -0.63
CA LEU A 24 -3.64 13.96 -1.79
C LEU A 24 -4.45 15.19 -2.22
N HIS A 25 -3.95 15.93 -3.20
CA HIS A 25 -4.72 16.92 -3.94
C HIS A 25 -5.46 16.24 -5.11
N HIS A 26 -6.42 16.92 -5.74
CA HIS A 26 -7.25 16.38 -6.84
C HIS A 26 -8.09 15.13 -6.53
N LEU A 27 -8.57 15.01 -5.28
CA LEU A 27 -9.46 13.92 -4.85
C LEU A 27 -10.78 13.83 -5.65
N ASP A 28 -11.21 14.94 -6.25
CA ASP A 28 -12.35 15.03 -7.17
C ASP A 28 -12.09 14.38 -8.54
N LEU A 29 -10.84 14.29 -8.97
CA LEU A 29 -10.41 13.78 -10.29
C LEU A 29 -10.07 12.28 -10.28
N ILE A 30 -9.80 11.70 -9.11
CA ILE A 30 -9.61 10.27 -8.91
C ILE A 30 -10.92 9.57 -8.52
N GLU A 31 -11.01 8.26 -8.77
CA GLU A 31 -12.06 7.38 -8.25
C GLU A 31 -11.96 7.29 -6.70
N PRO A 32 -13.06 6.93 -5.99
CA PRO A 32 -12.98 6.62 -4.57
C PRO A 32 -11.91 5.55 -4.28
N ILE A 33 -10.99 5.86 -3.37
CA ILE A 33 -9.83 5.00 -3.08
C ILE A 33 -10.22 3.64 -2.47
N PHE A 34 -11.43 3.55 -1.90
CA PHE A 34 -12.05 2.33 -1.40
C PHE A 34 -13.32 2.00 -2.21
N PRO A 35 -13.60 0.71 -2.48
CA PRO A 35 -14.78 0.30 -3.23
C PRO A 35 -16.08 0.50 -2.44
N ASN A 36 -17.20 0.54 -3.16
CA ASN A 36 -18.57 0.58 -2.60
C ASN A 36 -18.89 1.78 -1.69
N MET A 37 -18.12 2.87 -1.77
CA MET A 37 -18.36 4.10 -1.01
C MET A 37 -17.97 5.35 -1.80
N ASN A 38 -18.46 6.51 -1.37
CA ASN A 38 -18.11 7.78 -1.99
C ASN A 38 -16.76 8.31 -1.47
N ARG A 39 -16.23 9.36 -2.13
CA ARG A 39 -14.92 9.96 -1.79
C ARG A 39 -14.81 10.42 -0.33
N VAL A 40 -15.87 11.01 0.22
CA VAL A 40 -15.88 11.53 1.60
C VAL A 40 -15.86 10.36 2.61
N GLN A 41 -16.66 9.32 2.37
CA GLN A 41 -16.64 8.09 3.17
C GLN A 41 -15.27 7.40 3.11
N ALA A 42 -14.65 7.35 1.93
CA ALA A 42 -13.32 6.78 1.76
C ALA A 42 -12.25 7.52 2.57
N LEU A 43 -12.30 8.87 2.62
CA LEU A 43 -11.43 9.66 3.50
C LEU A 43 -11.74 9.45 4.99
N GLN A 44 -13.02 9.31 5.36
CA GLN A 44 -13.41 9.02 6.74
C GLN A 44 -12.84 7.67 7.22
N GLN A 45 -12.75 6.68 6.34
CA GLN A 45 -12.18 5.37 6.67
C GLN A 45 -10.66 5.42 6.97
N LEU A 46 -9.93 6.40 6.41
CA LEU A 46 -8.51 6.62 6.74
C LEU A 46 -8.27 7.24 8.12
N LYS A 47 -9.30 7.74 8.83
CA LYS A 47 -9.13 8.47 10.09
C LYS A 47 -8.44 7.65 11.18
N GLU A 48 -8.88 6.41 11.42
CA GLU A 48 -8.31 5.58 12.48
C GLU A 48 -6.88 5.08 12.18
N PRO A 49 -6.51 4.58 10.98
CA PRO A 49 -5.11 4.29 10.70
C PRO A 49 -4.22 5.55 10.75
N ILE A 50 -4.68 6.71 10.27
CA ILE A 50 -3.95 8.00 10.42
C ILE A 50 -3.72 8.35 11.89
N LYS A 51 -4.74 8.16 12.74
CA LYS A 51 -4.68 8.50 14.17
C LYS A 51 -3.77 7.57 14.96
N LEU A 52 -3.69 6.30 14.59
CA LEU A 52 -2.91 5.28 15.31
C LEU A 52 -1.47 5.17 14.78
N ASP A 53 -1.26 5.38 13.48
CA ASP A 53 0.06 5.34 12.83
C ASP A 53 0.05 6.22 11.56
N PRO A 54 0.20 7.55 11.70
CA PRO A 54 0.19 8.48 10.57
C PRO A 54 1.37 8.25 9.62
N TYR A 55 2.45 7.65 10.13
CA TYR A 55 3.72 7.53 9.43
C TYR A 55 3.80 6.26 8.57
N GLY A 56 3.11 5.19 8.97
CA GLY A 56 2.97 3.99 8.17
C GLY A 56 1.91 4.09 7.07
N LEU A 57 1.09 5.14 7.02
CA LEU A 57 -0.05 5.20 6.10
C LEU A 57 0.38 5.05 4.63
N MET A 58 -0.17 4.04 3.97
CA MET A 58 0.15 3.61 2.60
C MET A 58 1.61 3.20 2.37
N GLN A 59 2.41 3.04 3.42
CA GLN A 59 3.74 2.45 3.32
C GLN A 59 3.61 0.97 2.94
N GLN A 60 4.34 0.54 1.92
CA GLN A 60 4.30 -0.84 1.46
C GLN A 60 5.24 -1.73 2.29
N SER A 61 4.88 -3.00 2.47
CA SER A 61 5.74 -4.05 2.99
C SER A 61 5.48 -5.34 2.23
N ILE A 62 6.54 -6.08 1.89
CA ILE A 62 6.47 -7.25 1.01
C ILE A 62 6.90 -8.50 1.78
N CYS A 63 6.09 -9.55 1.69
CA CYS A 63 6.32 -10.85 2.32
C CYS A 63 6.21 -11.99 1.29
N TYR A 64 6.94 -13.09 1.52
CA TYR A 64 6.96 -14.25 0.63
C TYR A 64 6.51 -15.51 1.38
N VAL A 65 5.34 -16.04 1.01
CA VAL A 65 4.81 -17.28 1.60
C VAL A 65 5.27 -18.47 0.76
N LYS A 66 6.43 -19.02 1.13
CA LYS A 66 7.12 -20.06 0.35
C LYS A 66 6.27 -21.32 0.10
N ASN A 67 5.56 -21.81 1.12
CA ASN A 67 4.77 -23.05 1.05
C ASN A 67 3.64 -22.99 0.02
N TRP A 68 3.09 -21.79 -0.23
CA TRP A 68 2.00 -21.55 -1.18
C TRP A 68 2.47 -20.89 -2.48
N VAL A 69 3.76 -20.53 -2.55
CA VAL A 69 4.39 -19.80 -3.65
C VAL A 69 3.67 -18.46 -3.90
N TRP A 70 3.45 -17.67 -2.86
CA TRP A 70 2.79 -16.36 -2.95
C TRP A 70 3.74 -15.20 -2.59
N THR A 71 3.55 -14.07 -3.27
CA THR A 71 4.03 -12.76 -2.83
C THR A 71 2.86 -11.98 -2.24
N VAL A 72 3.02 -11.50 -1.01
CA VAL A 72 2.03 -10.66 -0.32
C VAL A 72 2.59 -9.24 -0.24
N SER A 73 1.82 -8.27 -0.69
CA SER A 73 2.11 -6.83 -0.58
C SER A 73 1.08 -6.19 0.34
N VAL A 74 1.54 -5.54 1.40
CA VAL A 74 0.70 -4.80 2.36
C VAL A 74 1.00 -3.32 2.20
N SER A 75 0.02 -2.53 1.75
CA SER A 75 0.02 -1.07 1.88
C SER A 75 -0.76 -0.72 3.15
N TRP A 76 -0.03 -0.33 4.19
CA TRP A 76 -0.54 -0.26 5.55
C TRP A 76 -1.64 0.79 5.71
N GLY A 77 -2.77 0.41 6.32
CA GLY A 77 -3.94 1.28 6.44
C GLY A 77 -4.68 1.53 5.11
N TYR A 78 -4.38 0.77 4.05
CA TYR A 78 -5.05 0.91 2.76
C TYR A 78 -5.46 -0.42 2.12
N ALA A 79 -4.52 -1.27 1.72
CA ALA A 79 -4.83 -2.49 0.97
C ALA A 79 -3.78 -3.59 1.11
N VAL A 80 -4.22 -4.85 1.05
CA VAL A 80 -3.35 -6.02 0.89
C VAL A 80 -3.58 -6.66 -0.48
N GLN A 81 -2.50 -7.07 -1.13
CA GLN A 81 -2.50 -7.78 -2.40
C GLN A 81 -1.79 -9.12 -2.23
N ILE A 82 -2.47 -10.23 -2.53
CA ILE A 82 -1.85 -11.56 -2.59
C ILE A 82 -1.69 -11.95 -4.06
N PHE A 83 -0.45 -12.12 -4.51
CA PHE A 83 -0.10 -12.58 -5.85
C PHE A 83 0.24 -14.07 -5.81
N ARG A 84 -0.30 -14.84 -6.77
CA ARG A 84 0.14 -16.23 -7.02
C ARG A 84 1.44 -16.18 -7.83
N GLY A 85 2.49 -16.82 -7.33
CA GLY A 85 3.85 -16.72 -7.83
C GLY A 85 4.74 -15.83 -6.95
N ILE A 86 6.06 -16.01 -7.07
CA ILE A 86 7.07 -15.16 -6.43
C ILE A 86 7.51 -14.07 -7.42
N PHE A 87 7.30 -12.82 -7.05
CA PHE A 87 7.70 -11.62 -7.82
C PHE A 87 8.87 -10.92 -7.13
N SER A 88 9.71 -10.17 -7.86
CA SER A 88 10.76 -9.40 -7.21
C SER A 88 10.17 -8.22 -6.42
N ALA A 89 10.86 -7.76 -5.36
CA ALA A 89 10.43 -6.61 -4.58
C ALA A 89 10.26 -5.37 -5.49
N ARG A 90 11.25 -5.13 -6.36
CA ARG A 90 11.23 -4.11 -7.42
C ARG A 90 9.99 -4.17 -8.31
N ASP A 91 9.53 -5.36 -8.70
CA ASP A 91 8.32 -5.51 -9.53
C ASP A 91 7.02 -5.23 -8.76
N ILE A 92 7.04 -5.30 -7.45
CA ILE A 92 5.88 -5.08 -6.58
C ILE A 92 5.84 -3.64 -6.04
N GLU A 93 7.01 -3.04 -5.84
CA GLU A 93 7.23 -1.60 -5.55
C GLU A 93 6.88 -0.71 -6.74
N MET A 94 7.05 -1.17 -7.99
CA MET A 94 6.62 -0.41 -9.16
C MET A 94 5.09 -0.26 -9.21
N PRO A 95 4.54 0.97 -9.19
CA PRO A 95 3.11 1.22 -9.28
C PRO A 95 2.46 0.55 -10.49
N ALA A 96 1.39 -0.19 -10.25
CA ALA A 96 0.62 -0.81 -11.33
C ALA A 96 -0.22 0.26 -12.05
N ARG A 97 -0.23 0.24 -13.38
CA ARG A 97 -0.98 1.20 -14.22
C ARG A 97 -2.50 0.98 -14.11
N THR A 98 -3.11 1.47 -13.03
CA THR A 98 -4.57 1.58 -12.84
C THR A 98 -5.10 2.98 -13.13
N PHE A 99 -4.22 3.99 -13.12
CA PHE A 99 -4.51 5.41 -13.31
C PHE A 99 -4.06 5.91 -14.69
N LEU A 100 -4.57 7.06 -15.09
CA LEU A 100 -4.16 7.83 -16.27
C LEU A 100 -3.32 9.04 -15.87
N ASN A 101 -2.56 9.59 -16.82
CA ASN A 101 -1.85 10.86 -16.62
C ASN A 101 -2.82 12.06 -16.64
N TRP A 102 -2.30 13.25 -16.34
CA TRP A 102 -3.08 14.51 -16.35
C TRP A 102 -3.85 14.76 -17.67
N TYR A 103 -3.28 14.36 -18.81
CA TYR A 103 -3.92 14.48 -20.13
C TYR A 103 -4.98 13.40 -20.42
N ARG A 104 -5.29 12.54 -19.43
CA ARG A 104 -6.23 11.41 -19.54
C ARG A 104 -5.85 10.42 -20.65
N ARG A 105 -4.55 10.27 -20.93
CA ARG A 105 -4.01 9.37 -21.94
C ARG A 105 -3.32 8.17 -21.29
N VAL A 106 -3.34 7.05 -22.02
CA VAL A 106 -2.55 5.85 -21.72
C VAL A 106 -1.12 6.03 -22.27
N ASP A 107 -0.47 7.12 -21.86
CA ASP A 107 0.93 7.42 -22.21
C ASP A 107 1.83 7.03 -21.03
N TYR A 108 2.70 6.07 -21.28
CA TYR A 108 3.55 5.45 -20.27
C TYR A 108 4.76 6.30 -19.88
N ASN A 109 5.10 7.32 -20.69
CA ASN A 109 6.17 8.26 -20.41
C ASN A 109 5.65 9.56 -19.74
N GLY A 110 4.33 9.67 -19.55
CA GLY A 110 3.68 10.85 -18.97
C GLY A 110 3.70 10.92 -17.43
N PHE A 111 4.62 10.23 -16.76
CA PHE A 111 4.75 10.20 -15.30
C PHE A 111 6.20 10.43 -14.88
N PRO A 112 6.49 11.16 -13.78
CA PRO A 112 7.85 11.37 -13.28
C PRO A 112 8.43 10.15 -12.52
N PHE A 113 7.82 8.96 -12.67
CA PHE A 113 8.18 7.73 -11.99
C PHE A 113 7.87 6.50 -12.86
N ASN A 114 8.61 5.41 -12.63
CA ASN A 114 8.41 4.17 -13.36
C ASN A 114 7.09 3.50 -12.94
N THR A 115 6.33 2.99 -13.92
CA THR A 115 5.07 2.27 -13.69
C THR A 115 5.08 0.96 -14.45
N ARG A 116 4.47 -0.10 -13.88
CA ARG A 116 4.37 -1.42 -14.53
C ARG A 116 2.99 -1.65 -15.19
N PRO A 117 2.91 -2.37 -16.31
CA PRO A 117 1.63 -2.76 -16.90
C PRO A 117 0.75 -3.53 -15.90
N PHE A 118 -0.55 -3.19 -15.83
CA PHE A 118 -1.52 -4.02 -15.14
C PHE A 118 -1.76 -5.29 -15.97
N SER A 119 -1.56 -6.48 -15.39
CA SER A 119 -1.56 -7.71 -16.19
C SER A 119 -2.96 -8.05 -16.74
N ARG A 120 -2.97 -8.42 -18.03
CA ARG A 120 -4.15 -8.96 -18.72
C ARG A 120 -4.38 -10.45 -18.43
N ASN A 121 -3.36 -11.16 -17.91
CA ASN A 121 -3.48 -12.57 -17.56
C ASN A 121 -4.29 -12.71 -16.26
N ALA A 122 -5.43 -13.42 -16.34
CA ALA A 122 -6.30 -13.70 -15.20
C ALA A 122 -5.53 -14.24 -13.97
N CYS A 123 -4.57 -15.14 -14.20
CA CYS A 123 -3.77 -15.75 -13.14
C CYS A 123 -2.76 -14.81 -12.45
N GLN A 124 -2.36 -13.73 -13.12
CA GLN A 124 -1.45 -12.72 -12.57
C GLN A 124 -2.18 -11.59 -11.84
N LYS A 125 -3.52 -11.59 -11.83
CA LYS A 125 -4.28 -10.60 -11.06
C LYS A 125 -4.16 -10.92 -9.55
N PRO A 126 -3.71 -9.97 -8.71
CA PRO A 126 -3.66 -10.18 -7.28
C PRO A 126 -5.07 -10.31 -6.69
N PHE A 127 -5.18 -11.03 -5.58
CA PHE A 127 -6.35 -10.97 -4.70
C PHE A 127 -6.23 -9.70 -3.86
N VAL A 128 -7.16 -8.78 -4.03
CA VAL A 128 -7.12 -7.46 -3.41
C VAL A 128 -8.08 -7.39 -2.22
N PHE A 129 -7.54 -7.07 -1.06
CA PHE A 129 -8.25 -6.86 0.18
C PHE A 129 -8.13 -5.37 0.55
N HIS A 130 -9.24 -4.70 0.76
CA HIS A 130 -9.25 -3.29 1.16
C HIS A 130 -9.40 -3.17 2.68
N LEU A 131 -8.85 -2.11 3.28
CA LEU A 131 -9.04 -1.84 4.70
C LEU A 131 -10.53 -1.88 5.03
N PHE A 132 -10.85 -2.54 6.14
CA PHE A 132 -12.18 -2.59 6.73
C PHE A 132 -12.20 -1.87 8.07
N ASN A 133 -11.26 -2.21 8.96
CA ASN A 133 -11.21 -1.70 10.33
C ASN A 133 -9.75 -1.61 10.82
N THR A 134 -9.47 -0.63 11.69
CA THR A 134 -8.21 -0.51 12.43
C THR A 134 -8.50 -0.42 13.91
N THR A 135 -7.87 -1.26 14.72
CA THR A 135 -8.05 -1.30 16.18
C THR A 135 -6.69 -1.32 16.89
N TYR A 136 -6.63 -0.82 18.13
CA TYR A 136 -5.45 -0.92 18.97
C TYR A 136 -5.66 -2.00 20.04
N ASP A 137 -4.78 -3.01 20.06
CA ASP A 137 -4.73 -4.02 21.09
C ASP A 137 -3.83 -3.53 22.24
N VAL A 138 -4.46 -3.22 23.37
CA VAL A 138 -3.80 -2.71 24.57
C VAL A 138 -2.98 -3.80 25.28
N ALA A 139 -3.37 -5.07 25.17
CA ALA A 139 -2.68 -6.18 25.84
C ALA A 139 -1.42 -6.61 25.07
N ALA A 140 -1.48 -6.61 23.73
CA ALA A 140 -0.33 -6.88 22.87
C ALA A 140 0.57 -5.65 22.63
N ASN A 141 0.05 -4.43 22.90
CA ASN A 141 0.67 -3.16 22.52
C ASN A 141 0.90 -3.08 20.99
N GLU A 142 -0.14 -3.40 20.23
CA GLU A 142 -0.10 -3.57 18.77
C GLU A 142 -1.30 -2.92 18.08
N ILE A 143 -1.06 -2.32 16.91
CA ILE A 143 -2.11 -1.86 16.01
C ILE A 143 -2.47 -3.03 15.09
N VAL A 144 -3.76 -3.31 14.97
CA VAL A 144 -4.31 -4.38 14.14
C VAL A 144 -5.14 -3.75 13.03
N THR A 145 -4.73 -3.95 11.78
CA THR A 145 -5.50 -3.56 10.59
C THR A 145 -6.14 -4.80 9.95
N ARG A 146 -7.44 -4.74 9.68
CA ARG A 146 -8.21 -5.82 9.04
C ARG A 146 -8.60 -5.41 7.63
N TYR A 147 -8.39 -6.30 6.67
CA TYR A 147 -8.65 -6.06 5.25
C TYR A 147 -9.60 -7.14 4.71
N VAL A 148 -10.61 -6.75 3.93
CA VAL A 148 -11.62 -7.67 3.38
C VAL A 148 -11.61 -7.67 1.85
N ARG A 149 -11.81 -8.84 1.25
CA ARG A 149 -11.91 -8.97 -0.21
C ARG A 149 -13.33 -8.62 -0.69
N VAL A 150 -13.43 -7.61 -1.55
CA VAL A 150 -14.72 -7.10 -2.06
C VAL A 150 -15.07 -7.66 -3.44
N GLN A 151 -14.07 -8.01 -4.26
CA GLN A 151 -14.25 -8.50 -5.62
C GLN A 151 -13.73 -9.94 -5.76
N PRO A 152 -14.41 -10.83 -6.51
CA PRO A 152 -13.88 -12.14 -6.83
C PRO A 152 -12.73 -12.04 -7.84
N ASN A 153 -11.74 -12.92 -7.71
CA ASN A 153 -10.69 -13.06 -8.71
C ASN A 153 -11.20 -13.90 -9.91
N PRO A 154 -10.70 -13.64 -11.13
CA PRO A 154 -11.08 -14.43 -12.29
C PRO A 154 -10.51 -15.86 -12.20
N ASN A 155 -11.23 -16.82 -12.76
CA ASN A 155 -10.79 -18.22 -12.83
C ASN A 155 -9.38 -18.35 -13.45
N CYS A 156 -8.52 -19.09 -12.77
CA CYS A 156 -7.13 -19.28 -13.17
C CYS A 156 -6.80 -20.79 -13.26
N LYS A 157 -6.01 -21.18 -14.28
CA LYS A 157 -5.60 -22.57 -14.54
C LYS A 157 -4.25 -22.95 -13.93
N TRP A 158 -3.59 -22.06 -13.19
CA TRP A 158 -2.33 -22.39 -12.51
C TRP A 158 -2.57 -23.36 -11.35
N LYS A 159 -1.60 -24.25 -11.12
CA LYS A 159 -1.63 -25.28 -10.07
C LYS A 159 -1.02 -24.83 -8.72
N MET A 160 -0.72 -23.55 -8.57
CA MET A 160 -0.29 -22.96 -7.28
C MET A 160 -1.48 -22.94 -6.32
N GLU A 161 -1.23 -22.84 -5.02
CA GLU A 161 -2.30 -22.69 -4.02
C GLU A 161 -3.18 -21.46 -4.32
N ASP A 162 -4.47 -21.54 -4.01
CA ASP A 162 -5.47 -20.53 -4.41
C ASP A 162 -6.01 -19.74 -3.20
N PRO A 163 -5.70 -18.42 -3.09
CA PRO A 163 -6.22 -17.56 -2.03
C PRO A 163 -7.75 -17.35 -2.02
N THR A 164 -8.52 -18.00 -2.90
CA THR A 164 -9.98 -17.82 -3.00
C THR A 164 -10.71 -18.05 -1.67
N GLN A 165 -10.26 -18.97 -0.81
CA GLN A 165 -10.89 -19.21 0.51
C GLN A 165 -10.58 -18.12 1.56
N ILE A 166 -9.63 -17.22 1.30
CA ILE A 166 -9.27 -16.13 2.22
C ILE A 166 -10.23 -14.96 2.00
N HIS A 167 -11.05 -14.65 3.01
CA HIS A 167 -12.00 -13.54 2.98
C HIS A 167 -11.49 -12.28 3.70
N MET A 168 -10.67 -12.48 4.75
CA MET A 168 -10.08 -11.43 5.57
C MET A 168 -8.58 -11.68 5.76
N VAL A 169 -7.80 -10.59 5.82
CA VAL A 169 -6.41 -10.59 6.25
C VAL A 169 -6.29 -9.66 7.45
N GLU A 170 -5.60 -10.07 8.50
CA GLU A 170 -5.23 -9.23 9.64
C GLU A 170 -3.72 -8.95 9.58
N VAL A 171 -3.32 -7.70 9.79
CA VAL A 171 -1.92 -7.29 9.84
C VAL A 171 -1.66 -6.55 11.13
N TYR A 172 -0.64 -7.01 11.86
CA TYR A 172 -0.23 -6.52 13.18
C TYR A 172 1.03 -5.65 13.03
N LYS A 173 1.08 -4.52 13.74
CA LYS A 173 2.24 -3.64 13.78
C LYS A 173 2.41 -3.05 15.18
N LYS A 174 3.61 -3.12 15.73
CA LYS A 174 3.96 -2.38 16.96
C LYS A 174 4.11 -0.89 16.64
N PRO A 175 3.54 0.02 17.45
CA PRO A 175 3.82 1.45 17.32
C PRO A 175 5.32 1.73 17.44
N ASP A 176 5.86 2.52 16.52
CA ASP A 176 7.22 3.10 16.62
C ASP A 176 7.06 4.63 16.68
N PRO A 177 6.84 5.21 17.88
CA PRO A 177 6.70 6.67 18.01
C PRO A 177 8.00 7.39 17.62
N TYR A 178 9.13 6.69 17.66
CA TYR A 178 10.45 7.18 17.31
C TYR A 178 10.78 6.94 15.83
N LEU A 179 9.83 6.61 14.94
CA LEU A 179 10.15 6.37 13.52
C LEU A 179 10.81 7.58 12.85
N TRP A 180 10.39 8.78 13.26
CA TRP A 180 10.99 10.05 12.86
C TRP A 180 12.12 10.52 13.78
N ASP A 181 12.59 9.66 14.69
CA ASP A 181 13.64 9.92 15.67
C ASP A 181 14.82 8.91 15.55
N LYS A 182 15.68 8.95 14.49
CA LYS A 182 16.75 7.93 14.27
C LYS A 182 18.12 8.34 13.59
N VAL A 183 18.60 9.61 13.51
CA VAL A 183 19.94 9.93 12.91
C VAL A 183 20.77 11.10 13.50
N THR A 184 22.10 11.03 13.43
CA THR A 184 23.03 11.74 14.33
C THR A 184 23.72 13.00 13.75
N ILE A 185 23.81 14.08 14.53
CA ILE A 185 24.57 15.30 14.22
C ILE A 185 26.01 15.19 14.75
N PHE A 186 26.98 15.40 13.87
CA PHE A 186 28.40 15.53 14.21
C PHE A 186 28.88 16.98 14.03
N ILE A 187 29.63 17.49 15.00
CA ILE A 187 30.38 18.75 14.88
C ILE A 187 31.85 18.43 15.16
N ASN A 188 32.76 18.82 14.26
CA ASN A 188 34.20 18.56 14.37
C ASN A 188 34.54 17.07 14.63
N LYS A 189 33.84 16.16 13.93
CA LYS A 189 33.92 14.68 14.10
C LYS A 189 33.58 14.15 15.50
N LYS A 190 33.06 14.98 16.41
CA LYS A 190 32.48 14.54 17.68
C LYS A 190 30.96 14.42 17.53
N PRO A 191 30.32 13.35 18.03
CA PRO A 191 28.86 13.30 18.11
C PRO A 191 28.38 14.35 19.12
N VAL A 192 27.47 15.22 18.71
CA VAL A 192 26.94 16.30 19.57
C VAL A 192 25.47 16.06 19.95
N ALA A 193 24.68 15.46 19.06
CA ALA A 193 23.33 15.00 19.38
C ALA A 193 22.92 13.83 18.47
N THR A 194 22.24 12.84 19.03
CA THR A 194 21.48 11.85 18.25
C THR A 194 20.12 12.45 17.94
N MET A 195 19.95 12.93 16.71
CA MET A 195 18.73 13.58 16.20
C MET A 195 17.89 12.56 15.38
N LEU A 196 17.05 13.05 14.45
CA LEU A 196 15.69 12.54 14.21
C LEU A 196 15.25 12.52 12.70
N PRO A 197 15.62 11.51 11.86
CA PRO A 197 14.68 10.60 11.09
C PRO A 197 15.36 9.26 10.64
N MET A 198 15.05 8.51 9.56
CA MET A 198 13.86 7.70 9.15
C MET A 198 14.40 6.49 8.31
N LYS A 199 13.81 5.28 8.37
CA LYS A 199 14.22 4.14 7.50
C LYS A 199 13.42 4.09 6.19
N GLU A 200 14.15 4.15 5.07
CA GLU A 200 13.71 3.81 3.71
C GLU A 200 13.57 2.29 3.51
#